data_AF-A0A7V5NAW8-F1
#
_entry.id   AF-A0A7V5NAW8-F1
#
_cell.length_a   1.000
_cell.length_b   1.000
_cell.length_c   1.000
_cell.angle_alpha   90.00
_cell.angle_beta   90.00
_cell.angle_gamma   90.00
#
_symmetry.space_group_name_H-M   'P 1'
#
loop_
_entity.id
_entity.type
_entity.pdbx_description
1 polymer ?
#
loop_
_entity_poly.entity_id
_entity_poly.type
_entity_poly.pdbx_seq_one_letter_code
_entity_poly.pdbx_strand_id
1 'polypeptide(L)'
;MNNNALAQTVGGTGGAPGGTGGATGGTGGPELKNPVGTTSIVQIINNVLDYLIYISVPILAIMILVGGFQILTARDNPEKIGSGRKTIMYAVVGFTIILISKGVALIILKIMG
;
A
#
# COMPACT_ATOMS: atom_id res chain seq x y z
N MET A 1 -45.21 36.20 34.23
CA MET A 1 -43.82 36.40 33.76
C MET A 1 -43.29 35.07 33.26
N ASN A 2 -42.70 35.11 32.07
CA ASN A 2 -42.17 34.01 31.27
C ASN A 2 -40.84 33.48 31.86
N ASN A 3 -40.75 32.20 32.23
CA ASN A 3 -39.51 31.59 32.75
C ASN A 3 -38.95 30.49 31.82
N ASN A 4 -38.99 30.77 30.52
CA ASN A 4 -38.35 29.95 29.50
C ASN A 4 -36.86 30.29 29.51
N ALA A 5 -36.06 29.60 30.33
CA ALA A 5 -34.61 29.53 30.13
C ALA A 5 -33.93 28.46 31.01
N LEU A 6 -33.52 27.35 30.36
CA LEU A 6 -32.15 26.82 30.43
C LEU A 6 -31.71 25.84 31.54
N ALA A 7 -32.40 24.71 31.78
CA ALA A 7 -31.69 23.53 32.30
C ALA A 7 -32.44 22.19 32.06
N GLN A 8 -32.71 21.84 30.80
CA GLN A 8 -32.98 20.45 30.44
C GLN A 8 -31.69 19.85 29.87
N THR A 9 -30.98 19.09 30.70
CA THR A 9 -29.79 18.28 30.40
C THR A 9 -29.36 17.74 31.77
N VAL A 10 -29.48 16.46 32.11
CA VAL A 10 -28.86 15.29 31.49
C VAL A 10 -29.69 14.05 31.85
N GLY A 11 -30.23 13.36 30.85
CA GLY A 11 -30.67 11.97 30.95
C GLY A 11 -29.46 11.02 30.86
N GLY A 12 -29.54 9.88 31.55
CA GLY A 12 -28.40 9.05 31.94
C GLY A 12 -27.84 8.03 30.94
N THR A 13 -27.33 6.95 31.54
CA THR A 13 -26.42 5.87 31.06
C THR A 13 -24.95 6.25 31.20
N GLY A 14 -24.04 5.53 31.87
CA GLY A 14 -24.00 4.16 32.38
C GLY A 14 -22.67 3.53 31.95
N GLY A 15 -21.78 3.12 32.88
CA GLY A 15 -20.62 2.27 32.58
C GLY A 15 -19.25 2.73 33.11
N ALA A 16 -18.75 2.00 34.13
CA ALA A 16 -17.38 1.72 34.59
C ALA A 16 -16.20 2.72 34.36
N PRO A 17 -15.36 2.98 35.40
CA PRO A 17 -14.04 3.57 35.22
C PRO A 17 -12.98 2.50 34.91
N GLY A 18 -12.10 2.75 33.93
CA GLY A 18 -10.79 2.09 33.86
C GLY A 18 -10.47 1.38 32.54
N GLY A 19 -10.11 2.15 31.52
CA GLY A 19 -9.43 1.68 30.30
C GLY A 19 -8.63 2.83 29.70
N THR A 20 -7.37 2.99 30.13
CA THR A 20 -6.41 3.96 29.59
C THR A 20 -6.05 3.60 28.15
N GLY A 21 -6.36 4.47 27.20
CA GLY A 21 -5.96 4.37 25.81
C GLY A 21 -6.02 5.73 25.11
N GLY A 22 -4.92 6.48 25.24
CA GLY A 22 -4.42 7.50 24.32
C GLY A 22 -5.38 8.42 23.55
N ALA A 23 -5.32 9.70 23.93
CA ALA A 23 -5.57 10.90 23.13
C ALA A 23 -7.04 11.28 22.82
N THR A 24 -7.59 11.98 23.81
CA THR A 24 -8.62 13.01 23.71
C THR A 24 -8.31 14.05 22.63
N GLY A 25 -9.27 14.27 21.72
CA GLY A 25 -9.36 15.40 20.81
C GLY A 25 -10.70 15.32 20.06
N GLY A 26 -11.73 15.94 20.63
CA GLY A 26 -13.13 15.68 20.31
C GLY A 26 -13.68 16.26 19.00
N THR A 27 -14.99 16.06 18.87
CA THR A 27 -16.00 16.65 17.97
C THR A 27 -16.19 16.04 16.56
N GLY A 28 -17.02 14.98 16.52
CA GLY A 28 -18.21 14.85 15.66
C GLY A 28 -18.23 15.52 14.28
N GLY A 29 -17.54 14.91 13.32
CA GLY A 29 -17.76 15.04 11.87
C GLY A 29 -17.42 13.71 11.21
N PRO A 30 -17.90 13.39 9.98
CA PRO A 30 -17.53 12.15 9.32
C PRO A 30 -16.00 12.03 9.36
N GLU A 31 -15.48 10.91 9.88
CA GLU A 31 -14.07 10.62 9.89
C GLU A 31 -13.54 10.68 8.45
N LEU A 32 -13.10 11.87 8.04
CA LEU A 32 -12.10 11.99 7.01
C LEU A 32 -10.84 11.46 7.65
N LYS A 33 -10.70 10.13 7.62
CA LYS A 33 -9.44 9.43 7.82
C LYS A 33 -8.47 10.12 6.89
N ASN A 34 -7.62 10.94 7.48
CA ASN A 34 -6.63 11.73 6.78
C ASN A 34 -5.93 10.83 5.75
N PRO A 35 -6.06 11.08 4.43
CA PRO A 35 -5.33 10.33 3.41
C PRO A 35 -3.81 10.56 3.50
N VAL A 36 -3.37 11.43 4.41
CA VAL A 36 -1.98 11.74 4.75
C VAL A 36 -1.80 11.82 6.27
N GLY A 37 -2.08 10.73 7.00
CA GLY A 37 -1.79 10.64 8.44
C GLY A 37 -0.29 10.81 8.74
N THR A 38 0.13 11.98 9.20
CA THR A 38 1.50 12.27 9.66
C THR A 38 1.84 11.33 10.83
N THR A 39 2.95 10.57 10.94
CA THR A 39 4.37 10.89 10.69
C THR A 39 5.15 9.59 10.41
N SER A 40 5.36 9.20 9.15
CA SER A 40 6.44 8.28 8.74
C SER A 40 6.49 8.20 7.22
N ILE A 41 7.58 8.71 6.62
CA ILE A 41 7.93 8.52 5.20
C ILE A 41 7.78 7.04 4.78
N VAL A 42 8.05 6.13 5.72
CA VAL A 42 7.92 4.67 5.57
C VAL A 42 6.50 4.23 5.19
N GLN A 43 5.44 4.82 5.75
CA GLN A 43 4.06 4.40 5.44
C GLN A 43 3.62 4.85 4.05
N ILE A 44 4.00 6.06 3.64
CA ILE A 44 3.75 6.57 2.27
C ILE A 44 4.48 5.69 1.26
N ILE A 45 5.75 5.36 1.54
CA ILE A 45 6.54 4.44 0.72
C ILE A 45 5.86 3.07 0.64
N ASN A 46 5.38 2.51 1.75
CA ASN A 46 4.70 1.20 1.74
C ASN A 46 3.44 1.19 0.87
N ASN A 47 2.60 2.23 0.96
CA ASN A 47 1.38 2.30 0.16
C ASN A 47 1.69 2.45 -1.34
N VAL A 48 2.71 3.25 -1.68
CA VAL A 48 3.21 3.35 -3.06
C VAL A 48 3.78 2.02 -3.54
N LEU A 49 4.55 1.31 -2.71
CA LEU A 49 5.13 0.02 -3.05
C LEU A 49 4.07 -1.06 -3.26
N ASP A 50 3.04 -1.12 -2.42
CA ASP A 50 1.94 -2.06 -2.61
C ASP A 50 1.15 -1.77 -3.89
N TYR A 51 0.94 -0.49 -4.20
CA TYR A 51 0.34 -0.09 -5.49
C TYR A 51 1.24 -0.47 -6.69
N LEU A 52 2.56 -0.24 -6.58
CA LEU A 52 3.52 -0.64 -7.62
C LEU A 52 3.56 -2.15 -7.82
N ILE A 53 3.50 -2.94 -6.75
CA ILE A 53 3.46 -4.40 -6.85
C ILE A 53 2.18 -4.84 -7.56
N TYR A 54 1.04 -4.28 -7.15
CA TYR A 54 -0.26 -4.61 -7.73
C TYR A 54 -0.28 -4.43 -9.25
N ILE A 55 0.31 -3.34 -9.76
CA ILE A 55 0.39 -3.11 -11.21
C ILE A 55 1.56 -3.84 -11.89
N SER A 56 2.62 -4.17 -11.15
CA SER A 56 3.78 -4.86 -11.71
C SER A 56 3.50 -6.31 -12.10
N VAL A 57 2.62 -7.01 -11.39
CA VAL A 57 2.24 -8.41 -11.67
C VAL A 57 1.67 -8.59 -13.08
N PRO A 58 0.64 -7.84 -13.52
CA PRO A 58 0.12 -7.96 -14.88
C PRO A 58 1.14 -7.50 -15.94
N ILE A 59 1.93 -6.46 -15.66
CA ILE A 59 2.98 -5.99 -16.59
C ILE A 59 4.05 -7.07 -16.80
N LEU A 60 4.49 -7.72 -15.72
CA LEU A 60 5.46 -8.81 -15.77
C LEU A 60 4.93 -9.98 -16.59
N ALA A 61 3.68 -10.37 -16.36
CA ALA A 61 3.04 -11.45 -17.11
C ALA A 61 3.06 -11.14 -18.62
N ILE A 62 2.72 -9.93 -19.03
CA ILE A 62 2.76 -9.52 -20.45
C ILE A 62 4.19 -9.56 -21.00
N MET A 63 5.19 -9.07 -20.27
CA MET A 63 6.59 -9.12 -20.72
C MET A 63 7.12 -10.54 -20.89
N ILE A 64 6.80 -11.44 -19.95
CA ILE A 64 7.17 -12.86 -20.05
C ILE A 64 6.44 -13.52 -21.22
N LEU A 65 5.18 -13.18 -21.43
CA LEU A 65 4.37 -13.72 -22.52
C LEU A 65 4.95 -13.29 -23.88
N VAL A 66 5.23 -12.00 -24.08
CA VAL A 66 5.85 -11.49 -25.31
C VAL A 66 7.27 -12.06 -25.52
N GLY A 67 8.11 -12.05 -24.48
CA GLY A 67 9.48 -12.59 -24.56
C GLY A 67 9.51 -14.10 -24.79
N GLY A 68 8.62 -14.83 -24.11
CA GLY A 68 8.46 -16.28 -24.24
C GLY A 68 7.95 -16.67 -25.62
N PHE A 69 6.89 -16.02 -26.11
CA PHE A 69 6.42 -16.24 -27.48
C PHE A 69 7.51 -15.92 -28.49
N GLN A 70 8.25 -14.82 -28.33
CA GLN A 70 9.33 -14.46 -29.24
C GLN A 70 10.44 -15.53 -29.32
N ILE A 71 10.76 -16.21 -28.22
CA ILE A 71 11.70 -17.35 -28.23
C ILE A 71 11.06 -18.58 -28.88
N LEU A 72 9.80 -18.88 -28.59
CA LEU A 72 9.10 -20.06 -29.10
C LEU A 72 8.85 -20.01 -30.61
N THR A 73 8.55 -18.84 -31.17
CA THR A 73 8.36 -18.67 -32.62
C THR A 73 9.67 -18.42 -33.38
N ALA A 74 10.79 -18.21 -32.69
CA ALA A 74 12.10 -18.06 -33.30
C ALA A 74 12.69 -19.42 -33.70
N ARG A 75 12.12 -20.02 -34.76
CA ARG A 75 12.54 -21.34 -35.27
C ARG A 75 14.03 -21.45 -35.62
N ASP A 76 14.62 -20.40 -36.20
CA ASP A 76 15.99 -20.47 -36.75
C ASP A 76 16.76 -19.14 -36.68
N ASN A 77 16.14 -18.03 -36.25
CA ASN A 77 16.84 -16.75 -36.17
C ASN A 77 17.48 -16.55 -34.77
N PRO A 78 18.81 -16.67 -34.64
CA PRO A 78 19.50 -16.48 -33.35
C PRO A 78 19.28 -15.08 -32.77
N GLU A 79 19.00 -14.08 -33.61
CA GLU A 79 18.74 -12.72 -33.19
C GLU A 79 17.42 -12.57 -32.43
N LYS A 80 16.38 -13.32 -32.83
CA LYS A 80 15.07 -13.33 -32.15
C LYS A 80 15.14 -14.08 -30.82
N ILE A 81 15.91 -15.17 -30.77
CA ILE A 81 16.19 -15.90 -29.51
C ILE A 81 16.98 -15.01 -28.54
N GLY A 82 18.02 -14.33 -29.03
CA GLY A 82 18.81 -13.41 -28.23
C GLY A 82 17.98 -12.24 -27.69
N SER A 83 17.12 -11.67 -28.53
CA SER A 83 16.21 -10.59 -28.13
C SER A 83 15.19 -11.04 -27.10
N GLY A 84 14.54 -12.20 -27.29
CA GLY A 84 13.58 -12.74 -26.32
C GLY A 84 14.21 -13.06 -24.96
N ARG A 85 15.44 -13.59 -24.95
CA ARG A 85 16.21 -13.80 -23.69
C ARG A 85 16.47 -12.49 -22.97
N LYS A 86 16.85 -11.43 -23.70
CA LYS A 86 17.04 -10.09 -23.13
C LYS A 86 15.73 -9.56 -22.54
N THR A 87 14.62 -9.69 -23.26
CA THR A 87 13.29 -9.27 -22.77
C THR A 87 12.93 -9.96 -21.46
N ILE A 88 13.11 -11.28 -21.36
CA ILE A 88 12.86 -12.03 -20.13
C ILE A 88 13.82 -11.59 -19.02
N MET A 89 15.10 -11.39 -19.33
CA MET A 89 16.07 -10.88 -18.35
C MET A 89 15.65 -9.51 -17.79
N TYR A 90 15.23 -8.58 -18.65
CA TYR A 90 14.73 -7.28 -18.21
C TYR A 90 13.48 -7.41 -17.35
N ALA A 91 12.57 -8.31 -17.70
CA ALA A 91 11.37 -8.60 -16.92
C ALA A 91 11.72 -9.12 -15.52
N VAL A 92 12.66 -10.08 -15.43
CA VAL A 92 13.15 -10.64 -14.16
C VAL A 92 13.87 -9.59 -13.33
N VAL A 93 14.73 -8.76 -13.94
CA VAL A 93 15.45 -7.69 -13.24
C VAL A 93 14.48 -6.66 -12.67
N GLY A 94 13.49 -6.21 -13.46
CA GLY A 94 12.47 -5.28 -12.99
C GLY A 94 11.67 -5.83 -11.81
N PHE A 95 11.24 -7.09 -11.89
CA PHE A 95 10.53 -7.74 -10.79
C PHE A 95 11.39 -7.92 -9.54
N THR A 96 12.66 -8.28 -9.73
CA THR A 96 13.62 -8.47 -8.63
C THR A 96 13.82 -7.17 -7.84
N ILE A 97 13.94 -6.03 -8.53
CA ILE A 97 14.09 -4.71 -7.88
C ILE A 97 12.85 -4.40 -7.01
N ILE A 98 11.65 -4.69 -7.52
CA ILE A 98 10.39 -4.47 -6.80
C ILE A 98 10.31 -5.34 -5.53
N LEU A 99 10.68 -6.63 -5.65
CA LEU A 99 10.73 -7.55 -4.52
C LEU A 99 11.71 -7.08 -3.42
N ILE A 100 12.91 -6.66 -3.82
CA ILE A 100 13.92 -6.14 -2.89
C ILE A 100 13.41 -4.86 -2.21
N SER A 101 12.79 -3.96 -2.98
CA SER A 101 12.26 -2.70 -2.45
C SER A 101 11.25 -2.92 -1.31
N LYS A 102 10.26 -3.81 -1.53
CA LYS A 102 9.31 -4.16 -0.46
C LYS A 102 9.96 -4.94 0.67
N GLY A 103 10.88 -5.87 0.37
CA GLY A 103 11.61 -6.62 1.38
C GLY A 103 12.36 -5.70 2.35
N VAL A 104 13.08 -4.70 1.83
CA VAL A 104 13.80 -3.71 2.63
C VAL A 104 12.83 -2.85 3.45
N ALA A 105 11.73 -2.39 2.85
CA ALA A 105 10.74 -1.58 3.57
C ALA A 105 10.10 -2.34 4.75
N LEU A 106 9.82 -3.63 4.59
CA LEU A 106 9.29 -4.49 5.65
C LEU A 106 10.31 -4.71 6.77
N ILE A 107 11.60 -4.87 6.44
CA ILE A 107 12.67 -5.04 7.43
C ILE A 107 12.83 -3.77 8.27
N ILE A 108 12.81 -2.60 7.66
CA ILE A 108 12.90 -1.31 8.37
C ILE A 108 11.71 -1.16 9.33
N LEU A 109 10.50 -1.48 8.87
CA LEU A 109 9.29 -1.40 9.70
C LEU A 109 9.33 -2.38 10.89
N LYS A 110 9.90 -3.57 10.69
CA LYS A 110 10.02 -4.62 11.72
C LYS A 110 11.10 -4.34 12.77
N ILE A 111 12.06 -3.48 12.46
CA ILE A 111 13.15 -3.09 13.39
C ILE A 111 12.77 -1.84 14.19
N MET A 112 11.93 -0.95 13.64
CA MET A 112 11.47 0.27 14.31
C MET A 112 10.17 0.12 15.11
N GLY A 113 9.55 -1.06 15.07
CA GLY A 113 8.46 -1.46 15.98
C GLY A 113 8.97 -2.53 16.94
#